data_AF-A0A3D2KBW4-F1
#
_entry.id   AF-A0A3D2KBW4-F1
#
_cell.length_a   1.000
_cell.length_b   1.000
_cell.length_c   1.000
_cell.angle_alpha   90.00
_cell.angle_beta   90.00
_cell.angle_gamma   90.00
#
_symmetry.space_group_name_H-M   'P 1'
#
loop_
_entity.id
_entity.type
_entity.pdbx_description
1 polymer ?
#
loop_
_entity_poly.entity_id
_entity_poly.type
_entity_poly.pdbx_seq_one_letter_code
_entity_poly.pdbx_strand_id
1 'polypeptide(L)'
;MNGKDFENGSYRQTKRKYSRYLITFHNGQTDIQAIEISLMYCREKKSHHALLPAVFIVPKYQYSVQFILSVLIYWDIHKDVSTACSIADKFNVPRSTIYRWKKDYSSYLLLYKKHLNESVFSHFIHAFACDPVPLINGIYNCLKQMFFSQGRPIHCEPMT
;
A
#
# COMPACT_ATOMS: atom_id res chain seq x y z
N MET A 1 18.65 -23.06 19.72
CA MET A 1 18.72 -22.96 18.25
C MET A 1 18.99 -21.49 17.90
N ASN A 2 20.17 -21.21 17.37
CA ASN A 2 20.67 -19.86 17.11
C ASN A 2 19.99 -19.24 15.87
N GLY A 3 19.07 -18.29 16.09
CA GLY A 3 18.52 -17.46 15.03
C GLY A 3 19.58 -16.45 14.61
N LYS A 4 20.16 -16.62 13.42
CA LYS A 4 21.07 -15.62 12.84
C LYS A 4 20.26 -14.35 12.56
N ASP A 5 20.67 -13.25 13.18
CA ASP A 5 20.21 -11.92 12.79
C ASP A 5 20.65 -11.70 11.33
N PHE A 6 19.69 -11.52 10.43
CA PHE A 6 20.00 -11.15 9.04
C PHE A 6 20.36 -9.66 9.00
N GLU A 7 21.57 -9.36 8.56
CA GLU A 7 22.09 -8.00 8.37
C GLU A 7 22.18 -7.70 6.88
N ASN A 8 21.63 -6.56 6.44
CA ASN A 8 21.78 -6.10 5.06
C ASN A 8 22.03 -4.58 5.04
N GLY A 9 23.29 -4.18 4.78
CA GLY A 9 23.72 -2.79 4.74
C GLY A 9 23.42 -2.03 6.05
N SER A 10 22.66 -0.94 5.94
CA SER A 10 22.38 -0.03 7.05
C SER A 10 21.26 -0.52 7.97
N TYR A 11 20.63 -1.65 7.65
CA TYR A 11 19.48 -2.18 8.36
C TYR A 11 19.79 -3.50 9.08
N ARG A 12 19.33 -3.58 10.34
CA ARG A 12 19.33 -4.80 11.14
C ARG A 12 17.90 -5.27 11.38
N GLN A 13 17.63 -6.55 11.13
CA GLN A 13 16.35 -7.15 11.48
C GLN A 13 16.16 -7.15 13.00
N THR A 14 14.96 -6.81 13.47
CA THR A 14 14.62 -6.85 14.89
C THR A 14 13.39 -7.71 15.14
N LYS A 15 13.19 -8.15 16.40
CA LYS A 15 11.95 -8.81 16.83
C LYS A 15 10.81 -7.81 17.09
N ARG A 16 11.04 -6.50 16.96
CA ARG A 16 10.03 -5.47 17.25
C ARG A 16 8.99 -5.44 16.14
N LYS A 17 7.74 -5.31 16.57
CA LYS A 17 6.57 -5.16 15.71
C LYS A 17 5.66 -4.09 16.28
N TYR A 18 4.80 -3.52 15.46
CA TYR A 18 3.66 -2.72 15.93
C TYR A 18 2.37 -3.19 15.26
N SER A 19 1.26 -3.10 15.99
CA SER A 19 -0.05 -3.45 15.48
C SER A 19 -0.72 -2.24 14.85
N ARG A 20 -1.46 -2.46 13.77
CA ARG A 20 -2.25 -1.45 13.07
C ARG A 20 -3.55 -2.07 12.59
N TYR A 21 -4.62 -1.27 12.57
CA TYR A 21 -5.84 -1.63 11.84
C TYR A 21 -5.67 -1.39 10.33
N LEU A 22 -6.02 -2.38 9.54
CA LEU A 22 -6.10 -2.34 8.09
C LEU A 22 -7.57 -2.48 7.67
N ILE A 23 -8.06 -1.49 6.94
CA ILE A 23 -9.41 -1.50 6.35
C ILE A 23 -9.26 -2.02 4.90
N THR A 24 -9.95 -3.12 4.61
CA THR A 24 -9.97 -3.77 3.30
C THR A 24 -11.40 -3.86 2.77
N PHE A 25 -11.55 -4.18 1.48
CA PHE A 25 -12.86 -4.36 0.85
C PHE A 25 -12.85 -5.68 0.09
N HIS A 26 -13.68 -6.62 0.50
CA HIS A 26 -13.82 -7.92 -0.14
C HIS A 26 -15.29 -8.27 -0.31
N ASN A 27 -15.69 -8.76 -1.47
CA ASN A 27 -17.06 -9.19 -1.79
C ASN A 27 -18.14 -8.15 -1.44
N GLY A 28 -17.86 -6.87 -1.66
CA GLY A 28 -18.83 -5.80 -1.40
C GLY A 28 -18.93 -5.37 0.08
N GLN A 29 -18.10 -5.92 0.97
CA GLN A 29 -18.09 -5.60 2.39
C GLN A 29 -16.76 -5.01 2.84
N THR A 30 -16.85 -4.04 3.73
CA THR A 30 -15.69 -3.47 4.43
C THR A 30 -15.28 -4.40 5.57
N ASP A 31 -14.01 -4.79 5.60
CA ASP A 31 -13.43 -5.61 6.66
C ASP A 31 -12.33 -4.83 7.39
N ILE A 32 -12.20 -5.05 8.70
CA ILE A 32 -11.23 -4.37 9.56
C ILE A 32 -10.39 -5.43 10.25
N GLN A 33 -9.12 -5.51 9.85
CA GLN A 33 -8.19 -6.51 10.36
C GLN A 33 -7.08 -5.85 11.17
N ALA A 34 -6.72 -6.44 12.31
CA ALA A 34 -5.51 -6.07 13.02
C ALA A 34 -4.31 -6.79 12.39
N ILE A 35 -3.36 -6.03 11.86
CA ILE A 35 -2.14 -6.54 11.25
C ILE A 35 -0.92 -6.19 12.11
N GLU A 36 0.07 -7.08 12.14
CA GLU A 36 1.38 -6.81 12.73
C GLU A 36 2.39 -6.39 11.67
N ILE A 37 3.06 -5.26 11.90
CA ILE A 37 4.10 -4.73 11.02
C ILE A 37 5.45 -4.88 11.69
N SER A 38 6.38 -5.57 11.02
CA SER A 38 7.75 -5.73 11.51
C SER A 38 8.54 -4.43 11.41
N LEU A 39 9.42 -4.19 12.38
CA LEU A 39 10.34 -3.05 12.39
C LEU A 39 11.78 -3.50 12.13
N MET A 40 12.48 -2.75 11.28
CA MET A 40 13.93 -2.86 11.09
C MET A 40 14.62 -1.67 11.74
N TYR A 41 15.79 -1.90 12.34
CA TYR A 41 16.59 -0.82 12.91
C TYR A 41 17.58 -0.29 11.87
N CYS A 42 17.49 1.00 11.58
CA CYS A 42 18.45 1.72 10.74
C CYS A 42 19.63 2.21 11.60
N ARG A 43 20.84 1.78 11.27
CA ARG A 43 22.07 2.18 11.98
C ARG A 43 22.47 3.63 11.66
N GLU A 44 22.26 4.07 10.42
CA GLU A 44 22.58 5.43 9.97
C GLU A 44 21.71 6.49 10.67
N LYS A 45 20.39 6.29 10.70
CA LYS A 45 19.43 7.22 11.33
C LYS A 45 19.17 6.94 12.82
N LYS A 46 19.73 5.86 13.36
CA LYS A 46 19.48 5.38 14.73
C LYS A 46 17.98 5.29 15.06
N SER A 47 17.17 4.84 14.11
CA SER A 47 15.71 4.85 14.18
C SER A 47 15.09 3.55 13.65
N HIS A 48 13.83 3.29 13.98
CA HIS A 48 13.11 2.10 13.53
C HIS A 48 12.26 2.42 12.30
N HIS A 49 12.40 1.61 11.25
CA HIS A 49 11.64 1.73 10.02
C HIS A 49 10.66 0.56 9.88
N ALA A 50 9.44 0.86 9.42
CA ALA A 50 8.44 -0.15 9.16
C ALA A 50 8.82 -0.95 7.91
N LEU A 51 8.95 -2.26 8.06
CA LEU A 51 8.97 -3.19 6.95
C LEU A 51 7.51 -3.50 6.60
N LEU A 52 6.91 -2.68 5.75
CA LEU A 52 5.53 -2.86 5.35
C LEU A 52 5.41 -4.16 4.53
N PRO A 53 4.61 -5.15 4.99
CA PRO A 53 4.52 -6.45 4.37
C PRO A 53 3.73 -6.48 3.04
N ALA A 54 3.63 -5.38 2.31
CA ALA A 54 3.13 -5.34 0.95
C ALA A 54 3.32 -3.93 0.37
N VAL A 55 3.52 -3.84 -0.96
CA VAL A 55 3.38 -2.60 -1.75
C VAL A 55 2.01 -1.93 -1.53
N PHE A 56 1.05 -2.68 -0.97
CA PHE A 56 -0.36 -2.33 -0.87
C PHE A 56 -0.78 -1.80 0.50
N ILE A 57 0.14 -1.72 1.47
CA ILE A 57 -0.11 -1.01 2.73
C ILE A 57 0.38 0.42 2.56
N VAL A 58 -0.56 1.36 2.49
CA VAL A 58 -0.19 2.78 2.44
C VAL A 58 0.41 3.19 3.80
N PRO A 59 1.63 3.77 3.84
CA PRO A 59 2.25 4.24 5.08
C PRO A 59 1.31 5.18 5.84
N LYS A 60 1.19 5.01 7.16
CA LYS A 60 0.37 5.86 8.07
C LYS A 60 -1.16 5.85 7.83
N TYR A 61 -1.68 4.95 6.99
CA TYR A 61 -2.98 5.21 6.36
C TYR A 61 -4.20 4.32 6.63
N GLN A 62 -4.34 3.42 7.61
CA GLN A 62 -5.45 2.44 7.79
C GLN A 62 -6.09 1.72 6.56
N TYR A 63 -6.51 2.37 5.48
CA TYR A 63 -7.03 1.78 4.24
C TYR A 63 -5.93 1.11 3.41
N SER A 64 -6.25 -0.05 2.84
CA SER A 64 -5.40 -0.71 1.85
C SER A 64 -5.43 0.03 0.51
N VAL A 65 -4.37 -0.12 -0.30
CA VAL A 65 -4.36 0.42 -1.68
C VAL A 65 -5.56 -0.11 -2.47
N GLN A 66 -5.87 -1.40 -2.34
CA GLN A 66 -7.04 -2.00 -2.98
C GLN A 66 -8.33 -1.28 -2.60
N PHE A 67 -8.58 -1.05 -1.31
CA PHE A 67 -9.76 -0.35 -0.82
C PHE A 67 -9.88 1.04 -1.46
N ILE A 68 -8.79 1.80 -1.46
CA ILE A 68 -8.74 3.15 -2.05
C ILE A 68 -9.07 3.10 -3.54
N LEU A 69 -8.48 2.15 -4.28
CA LEU A 69 -8.73 1.99 -5.71
C LEU A 69 -10.17 1.55 -6.01
N SER A 70 -10.75 0.64 -5.24
CA SER A 70 -12.16 0.24 -5.39
C SER A 70 -13.11 1.44 -5.21
N VAL A 71 -12.84 2.31 -4.24
CA VAL A 71 -13.62 3.54 -4.03
C VAL A 71 -13.49 4.49 -5.23
N LEU A 72 -12.26 4.68 -5.75
CA LEU A 72 -12.00 5.58 -6.87
C LEU A 72 -12.57 5.05 -8.21
N ILE A 73 -12.53 3.73 -8.44
CA ILE A 73 -13.16 3.10 -9.60
C ILE A 73 -14.67 3.22 -9.53
N TYR A 74 -15.27 2.94 -8.36
CA TYR A 74 -16.70 3.13 -8.16
C TYR A 74 -17.10 4.59 -8.42
N TRP A 75 -16.30 5.54 -7.92
CA TRP A 75 -16.51 6.95 -8.22
C TRP A 75 -16.51 7.22 -9.73
N ASP A 76 -15.53 6.74 -10.48
CA ASP A 76 -15.40 7.05 -11.91
C ASP A 76 -16.53 6.43 -12.74
N ILE A 77 -16.90 5.18 -12.45
CA ILE A 77 -18.03 4.48 -13.11
C ILE A 77 -19.36 5.19 -12.83
N HIS A 78 -19.54 5.73 -11.62
CA HIS A 78 -20.81 6.32 -11.19
C HIS A 78 -20.80 7.85 -11.12
N LYS A 79 -19.82 8.53 -11.74
CA LYS A 79 -19.65 9.98 -11.62
C LYS A 79 -20.85 10.81 -12.06
N ASP A 80 -21.66 10.28 -12.97
CA ASP A 80 -22.84 10.95 -13.54
C ASP A 80 -24.12 10.73 -12.71
N VAL A 81 -24.09 9.78 -11.76
CA VAL A 81 -25.29 9.31 -11.03
C VAL A 81 -25.12 9.22 -9.50
N SER A 82 -23.88 9.23 -8.99
CA SER A 82 -23.57 9.16 -7.56
C SER A 82 -22.96 10.46 -7.05
N THR A 83 -23.35 10.87 -5.85
CA THR A 83 -22.76 12.02 -5.17
C THR A 83 -21.61 11.56 -4.27
N ALA A 84 -20.73 12.49 -3.87
CA ALA A 84 -19.71 12.20 -2.87
C ALA A 84 -20.29 11.69 -1.54
N CYS A 85 -21.50 12.14 -1.19
CA CYS A 85 -22.23 11.66 -0.01
C CYS A 85 -22.62 10.19 -0.17
N SER A 86 -23.25 9.81 -1.30
CA SER A 86 -23.67 8.42 -1.49
C SER A 86 -22.51 7.43 -1.55
N ILE A 87 -21.36 7.85 -2.08
CA ILE A 87 -20.13 7.03 -2.09
C ILE A 87 -19.54 6.94 -0.67
N ALA A 88 -19.49 8.05 0.07
CA ALA A 88 -19.06 8.06 1.46
C ALA A 88 -19.89 7.11 2.34
N ASP A 89 -21.21 7.15 2.18
CA ASP A 89 -22.12 6.29 2.93
C ASP A 89 -21.95 4.81 2.53
N LYS A 90 -21.83 4.52 1.23
CA LYS A 90 -21.64 3.15 0.72
C LYS A 90 -20.38 2.48 1.27
N PHE A 91 -19.26 3.19 1.31
CA PHE A 91 -17.98 2.63 1.74
C PHE A 91 -17.67 2.90 3.22
N ASN A 92 -18.54 3.63 3.93
CA ASN A 92 -18.33 4.11 5.29
C ASN A 92 -17.01 4.88 5.45
N VAL A 93 -16.77 5.85 4.55
CA VAL A 93 -15.55 6.65 4.49
C VAL A 93 -15.90 8.14 4.56
N PRO A 94 -15.18 8.96 5.34
CA PRO A 94 -15.40 10.40 5.34
C PRO A 94 -15.24 11.01 3.94
N ARG A 95 -16.17 11.87 3.53
CA ARG A 95 -16.12 12.59 2.23
C ARG A 95 -14.76 13.27 1.98
N SER A 96 -14.19 13.90 3.01
CA SER A 96 -12.88 14.55 2.94
C SER A 96 -11.75 13.58 2.54
N THR A 97 -11.85 12.32 2.96
CA THR A 97 -10.88 11.28 2.61
C THR A 97 -11.01 10.87 1.16
N ILE A 98 -12.23 10.75 0.63
CA ILE A 98 -12.48 10.47 -0.80
C ILE A 98 -11.90 11.58 -1.68
N TYR A 99 -12.15 12.85 -1.34
CA TYR A 99 -11.59 13.97 -2.10
C TYR A 99 -10.06 14.02 -2.07
N ARG A 100 -9.45 13.70 -0.93
CA ARG A 100 -7.99 13.58 -0.81
C ARG A 100 -7.45 12.49 -1.75
N TRP A 101 -8.05 11.29 -1.72
CA TRP A 101 -7.64 10.20 -2.62
C TRP A 101 -7.81 10.54 -4.09
N LYS A 102 -8.90 11.23 -4.45
CA LYS A 102 -9.12 11.69 -5.83
C LYS A 102 -8.02 12.64 -6.29
N LYS A 103 -7.62 13.59 -5.43
CA LYS A 103 -6.54 14.53 -5.72
C LYS A 103 -5.22 13.77 -5.94
N ASP A 104 -4.87 12.88 -5.00
CA ASP A 104 -3.64 12.10 -5.06
C ASP A 104 -3.62 11.21 -6.31
N TYR A 105 -4.71 10.48 -6.59
CA TYR A 105 -4.85 9.63 -7.77
C TYR A 105 -4.70 10.42 -9.08
N SER A 106 -5.31 11.61 -9.15
CA SER A 106 -5.20 12.47 -10.33
C SER A 106 -3.76 12.94 -10.55
N SER A 107 -3.04 13.26 -9.48
CA SER A 107 -1.61 13.58 -9.55
C SER A 107 -0.77 12.39 -10.02
N TYR A 108 -1.03 11.19 -9.51
CA TYR A 108 -0.33 9.98 -9.95
C TYR A 108 -0.63 9.65 -11.42
N LEU A 109 -1.89 9.73 -11.83
CA LEU A 109 -2.30 9.50 -13.21
C LEU A 109 -1.64 10.51 -14.16
N LEU A 110 -1.54 11.78 -13.77
CA LEU A 110 -0.86 12.82 -14.56
C LEU A 110 0.64 12.52 -14.73
N LEU A 111 1.32 12.15 -13.63
CA LEU A 111 2.73 11.74 -13.69
C LEU A 111 2.89 10.51 -14.59
N TYR A 112 2.00 9.53 -14.46
CA TYR A 112 2.06 8.32 -15.28
C TYR A 112 1.80 8.62 -16.76
N LYS A 113 0.78 9.41 -17.09
CA LYS A 113 0.50 9.89 -18.47
C LYS A 113 1.70 10.60 -19.09
N LYS A 114 2.47 11.33 -18.28
CA LYS A 114 3.67 12.05 -18.73
C LYS A 114 4.83 11.10 -19.07
N HIS A 115 4.90 9.93 -18.44
CA HIS A 115 6.06 9.04 -18.51
C HIS A 115 5.79 7.69 -19.18
N LEU A 116 4.53 7.25 -19.30
CA LEU A 116 4.11 5.92 -19.72
C LEU A 116 2.72 5.95 -20.41
N ASN A 117 2.34 4.87 -21.10
CA ASN A 117 1.10 4.78 -21.87
C ASN A 117 -0.15 4.70 -20.96
N GLU A 118 -1.12 5.59 -21.19
CA GLU A 118 -2.34 5.77 -20.39
C GLU A 118 -3.21 4.50 -20.28
N SER A 119 -3.33 3.73 -21.36
CA SER A 119 -4.20 2.56 -21.40
C SER A 119 -3.72 1.47 -20.43
N VAL A 120 -2.42 1.29 -20.28
CA VAL A 120 -1.83 0.23 -19.46
C VAL A 120 -2.06 0.50 -17.97
N PHE A 121 -1.97 1.76 -17.53
CA PHE A 121 -2.16 2.12 -16.12
C PHE A 121 -3.60 1.95 -15.68
N SER A 122 -4.55 2.46 -16.47
CA SER A 122 -5.98 2.33 -16.17
C SER A 122 -6.37 0.84 -16.07
N HIS A 123 -6.00 0.03 -17.07
CA HIS A 123 -6.26 -1.41 -17.05
C HIS A 123 -5.58 -2.11 -15.86
N PHE A 124 -4.34 -1.75 -15.52
CA PHE A 124 -3.65 -2.31 -14.36
C PHE A 124 -4.39 -2.00 -13.06
N ILE A 125 -4.82 -0.76 -12.85
CA ILE A 125 -5.56 -0.35 -11.66
C ILE A 125 -6.92 -1.07 -11.56
N HIS A 126 -7.65 -1.19 -12.67
CA HIS A 126 -8.92 -1.92 -12.70
C HIS A 126 -8.74 -3.43 -12.45
N ALA A 127 -7.78 -4.07 -13.10
CA ALA A 127 -7.49 -5.48 -12.88
C ALA A 127 -7.03 -5.74 -11.43
N PHE A 128 -6.19 -4.86 -10.90
CA PHE A 128 -5.71 -4.92 -9.52
C PHE A 128 -6.82 -4.72 -8.49
N ALA A 129 -7.80 -3.85 -8.74
CA ALA A 129 -8.89 -3.63 -7.80
C ALA A 129 -9.90 -4.81 -7.75
N CYS A 130 -10.02 -5.57 -8.84
CA CYS A 130 -11.04 -6.63 -8.98
C CYS A 130 -10.60 -8.01 -8.45
N ASP A 131 -9.33 -8.42 -8.63
CA ASP A 131 -8.83 -9.68 -8.04
C ASP A 131 -7.32 -9.64 -7.72
N PRO A 132 -6.92 -9.14 -6.54
CA PRO A 132 -5.52 -8.94 -6.23
C PRO A 132 -4.86 -10.04 -5.41
N VAL A 133 -5.59 -11.02 -4.89
CA VAL A 133 -5.07 -11.93 -3.84
C VAL A 133 -3.85 -12.76 -4.31
N PRO A 134 -3.86 -13.39 -5.51
CA PRO A 134 -2.70 -14.14 -5.99
C PRO A 134 -1.50 -13.25 -6.31
N LEU A 135 -1.75 -12.05 -6.86
CA LEU A 135 -0.74 -11.07 -7.24
C LEU A 135 -0.06 -10.45 -6.01
N ILE A 136 -0.84 -10.15 -4.96
CA ILE A 136 -0.36 -9.60 -3.68
C ILE A 136 0.63 -10.56 -3.02
N ASN A 137 0.26 -11.83 -2.90
CA ASN A 137 1.11 -12.83 -2.26
C ASN A 137 2.40 -13.08 -3.07
N GLY A 138 2.30 -13.08 -4.40
CA GLY A 138 3.46 -13.18 -5.28
C GLY A 138 4.45 -12.02 -5.12
N ILE A 139 3.94 -10.78 -5.14
CA ILE A 139 4.78 -9.58 -4.99
C ILE A 139 5.40 -9.51 -3.59
N TYR A 140 4.64 -9.83 -2.54
CA TYR A 140 5.19 -9.83 -1.17
C TYR A 140 6.34 -10.82 -1.01
N ASN A 141 6.16 -12.07 -1.47
CA ASN A 141 7.20 -13.09 -1.38
C ASN A 141 8.42 -12.72 -2.22
N CYS A 142 8.20 -12.15 -3.42
CA CYS A 142 9.28 -11.67 -4.28
C CYS A 142 10.06 -10.53 -3.62
N LEU A 143 9.39 -9.49 -3.09
CA LEU A 143 10.06 -8.38 -2.41
C LEU A 143 10.80 -8.86 -1.18
N LYS A 144 10.18 -9.68 -0.33
CA LYS A 144 10.84 -10.26 0.85
C LYS A 144 12.09 -11.02 0.44
N GLN A 145 12.02 -11.84 -0.62
CA GLN A 145 13.22 -12.49 -1.15
C GLN A 145 14.23 -11.45 -1.63
N MET A 146 13.87 -10.49 -2.49
CA MET A 146 14.80 -9.46 -2.98
C MET A 146 15.49 -8.66 -1.87
N PHE A 147 14.77 -8.29 -0.80
CA PHE A 147 15.32 -7.57 0.35
C PHE A 147 16.35 -8.37 1.15
N PHE A 148 16.23 -9.72 1.17
CA PHE A 148 17.05 -10.59 2.01
C PHE A 148 17.96 -11.56 1.22
N SER A 149 17.80 -11.69 -0.10
CA SER A 149 18.57 -12.58 -0.98
C SER A 149 19.55 -11.85 -1.90
N GLN A 150 19.31 -10.56 -2.19
CA GLN A 150 20.26 -9.74 -2.92
C GLN A 150 21.33 -9.28 -1.92
N GLY A 151 22.56 -9.79 -2.05
CA GLY A 151 23.72 -9.36 -1.25
C GLY A 151 24.18 -7.91 -1.52
N ARG A 152 23.28 -7.03 -1.98
CA ARG A 152 23.54 -5.61 -2.18
C ARG A 152 23.13 -4.84 -0.91
N PRO A 153 24.05 -4.08 -0.29
CA PRO A 153 23.74 -3.29 0.88
C PRO A 153 22.68 -2.24 0.57
N ILE A 154 21.63 -2.17 1.40
CA ILE A 154 20.58 -1.17 1.31
C ILE A 154 20.98 0.03 2.19
N HIS A 155 21.09 1.19 1.57
CA HIS A 155 21.37 2.46 2.26
C HIS A 155 20.07 3.21 2.56
N CYS A 156 20.05 3.98 3.64
CA CYS A 156 18.89 4.79 3.96
C CYS A 156 18.97 6.15 3.25
N GLU A 157 18.06 6.40 2.31
CA GLU A 157 17.95 7.74 1.73
C GLU A 157 17.41 8.77 2.75
N PRO A 158 17.91 10.01 2.75
CA PRO A 158 17.33 11.10 3.50
C PRO A 158 15.93 11.40 2.96
N MET A 159 14.92 11.45 3.86
CA MET A 159 13.61 12.00 3.50
C MET A 159 13.76 13.52 3.56
N THR A 160 13.97 14.16 2.42
CA THR A 160 13.83 15.62 2.25
C THR A 160 12.37 16.02 2.33
#